data_AF-A0A1M5RV06-F1
#
_entry.id   AF-A0A1M5RV06-F1
#
_cell.length_a   1.000
_cell.length_b   1.000
_cell.length_c   1.000
_cell.angle_alpha   90.00
_cell.angle_beta   90.00
_cell.angle_gamma   90.00
#
_symmetry.space_group_name_H-M   'P 1'
#
loop_
_entity.id
_entity.type
_entity.pdbx_description
1 polymer ?
#
loop_
_entity_poly.entity_id
_entity_poly.type
_entity_poly.pdbx_seq_one_letter_code
_entity_poly.pdbx_strand_id
1 'polypeptide(L)'
;MIRNTDRTVSRAPGTVGGMDNDERMTTWCRMWSEDPTLAHRLMTEDCAQWASQTPVLDTVIGPDQAVAAMTALRAEQVNLFTPRVLADGGDTFAYLWDVRHPDGVVRTGLDVNVLRDGAIAENWTFVAEHDDRPDPADTQPTDAGLLADLATASVRERGGELHRAPIVDAARGRVAVLWTAQGSGWADLLVVRDGRVSRTWSFGGERAFRY
;
A
#
# COMPACT_ATOMS: atom_id res chain seq x y z
N MET A 1 34.73 -26.58 -30.19
CA MET A 1 33.71 -25.70 -30.82
C MET A 1 32.59 -25.52 -29.82
N ILE A 2 32.68 -24.51 -28.95
CA ILE A 2 31.75 -24.27 -27.84
C ILE A 2 30.80 -23.15 -28.29
N ARG A 3 29.50 -23.45 -28.39
CA ARG A 3 28.47 -22.45 -28.71
C ARG A 3 28.18 -21.66 -27.43
N ASN A 4 28.61 -20.40 -27.41
CA ASN A 4 28.26 -19.44 -26.38
C ASN A 4 26.84 -18.94 -26.65
N THR A 5 25.86 -19.37 -25.85
CA THR A 5 24.49 -18.85 -25.88
C THR A 5 24.40 -17.62 -24.99
N ASP A 6 24.76 -16.47 -25.54
CA ASP A 6 24.51 -15.19 -24.88
C ASP A 6 23.09 -14.74 -25.23
N ARG A 7 22.12 -15.24 -24.45
CA ARG A 7 20.74 -14.73 -24.46
C ARG A 7 20.74 -13.49 -23.59
N THR A 8 20.98 -12.34 -24.21
CA THR A 8 20.65 -11.04 -23.65
C THR A 8 19.14 -11.00 -23.45
N VAL A 9 18.71 -11.14 -22.19
CA VAL A 9 17.32 -10.88 -21.81
C VAL A 9 17.12 -9.37 -21.87
N SER A 10 16.47 -8.92 -22.94
CA SER A 10 16.09 -7.52 -23.10
C SER A 10 15.08 -7.15 -22.01
N ARG A 11 15.46 -6.21 -21.14
CA ARG A 11 14.58 -5.59 -20.14
C ARG A 11 13.47 -4.86 -20.90
N ALA A 12 12.21 -5.10 -20.53
CA ALA A 12 11.08 -4.38 -21.11
C ALA A 12 11.27 -2.86 -20.95
N PRO A 13 10.86 -2.04 -21.93
CA PRO A 13 11.18 -0.62 -21.96
C PRO A 13 10.51 0.09 -20.79
N GLY A 14 11.35 0.73 -19.97
CA GLY A 14 10.91 1.61 -18.89
C GLY A 14 10.10 2.78 -19.44
N THR A 15 9.05 3.13 -18.72
CA THR A 15 8.28 4.35 -18.91
C THR A 15 9.25 5.53 -18.72
N VAL A 16 9.50 6.26 -19.81
CA VAL A 16 10.30 7.49 -19.76
C VAL A 16 9.46 8.56 -19.05
N GLY A 17 9.80 8.87 -17.79
CA GLY A 17 9.42 10.13 -17.12
C GLY A 17 8.42 10.09 -15.95
N GLY A 18 8.03 8.92 -15.44
CA GLY A 18 7.14 8.80 -14.27
C GLY A 18 7.73 7.95 -13.15
N MET A 19 7.44 8.31 -11.90
CA MET A 19 7.74 7.49 -10.71
C MET A 19 7.05 6.13 -10.83
N ASP A 20 7.66 5.03 -10.40
CA ASP A 20 6.99 3.72 -10.25
C ASP A 20 6.45 3.52 -8.82
N ASN A 21 5.66 2.47 -8.58
CA ASN A 21 5.00 2.29 -7.28
C ASN A 21 5.97 1.86 -6.16
N ASP A 22 7.11 1.23 -6.50
CA ASP A 22 8.20 0.96 -5.56
C ASP A 22 8.88 2.27 -5.10
N GLU A 23 9.14 3.20 -6.03
CA GLU A 23 9.66 4.54 -5.73
C GLU A 23 8.62 5.39 -4.97
N ARG A 24 7.32 5.28 -5.31
CA ARG A 24 6.23 5.98 -4.60
C ARG A 24 6.14 5.59 -3.15
N MET A 25 6.09 4.29 -2.82
CA MET A 25 5.99 3.87 -1.42
C MET A 25 7.20 4.31 -0.59
N THR A 26 8.39 4.27 -1.20
CA THR A 26 9.62 4.74 -0.56
C THR A 26 9.58 6.25 -0.33
N THR A 27 9.15 7.01 -1.33
CA THR A 27 9.05 8.48 -1.25
C THR A 27 7.96 8.89 -0.26
N TRP A 28 6.85 8.16 -0.16
CA TRP A 28 5.80 8.38 0.83
C TRP A 28 6.32 8.16 2.26
N CYS A 29 7.01 7.06 2.55
CA CYS A 29 7.62 6.86 3.87
C CYS A 29 8.66 7.95 4.21
N ARG A 30 9.43 8.43 3.21
CA ARG A 30 10.36 9.55 3.39
C ARG A 30 9.66 10.87 3.64
N MET A 31 8.50 11.10 3.02
CA MET A 31 7.67 12.28 3.26
C MET A 31 7.31 12.40 4.75
N TRP A 32 6.87 11.29 5.35
CA TRP A 32 6.54 11.23 6.77
C TRP A 32 7.75 11.28 7.70
N SER A 33 8.88 10.70 7.30
CA SER A 33 10.07 10.57 8.16
C SER A 33 10.97 11.82 8.11
N GLU A 34 11.23 12.32 6.91
CA GLU A 34 12.34 13.22 6.59
C GLU A 34 11.86 14.60 6.13
N ASP A 35 11.01 14.62 5.10
CA ASP A 35 10.71 15.83 4.34
C ASP A 35 9.23 15.88 3.87
N PRO A 36 8.37 16.58 4.63
CA PRO A 36 6.96 16.74 4.27
C PRO A 36 6.73 17.33 2.87
N THR A 37 7.68 18.11 2.31
CA THR A 37 7.51 18.76 1.01
C THR A 37 7.47 17.78 -0.17
N LEU A 38 7.88 16.53 0.06
CA LEU A 38 7.70 15.44 -0.91
C LEU A 38 6.23 15.20 -1.28
N ALA A 39 5.27 15.68 -0.48
CA ALA A 39 3.84 15.64 -0.81
C ALA A 39 3.53 16.23 -2.19
N HIS A 40 4.18 17.34 -2.57
CA HIS A 40 3.97 18.00 -3.88
C HIS A 40 4.39 17.15 -5.08
N ARG A 41 5.21 16.12 -4.86
CA ARG A 41 5.59 15.17 -5.91
C ARG A 41 4.69 13.94 -5.95
N LEU A 42 3.97 13.68 -4.87
CA LEU A 42 3.23 12.44 -4.65
C LEU A 42 1.73 12.61 -4.86
N MET A 43 1.17 13.75 -4.45
CA MET A 43 -0.26 13.92 -4.30
C MET A 43 -0.83 14.85 -5.39
N THR A 44 -2.03 14.55 -5.84
CA THR A 44 -2.87 15.52 -6.56
C THR A 44 -3.32 16.64 -5.61
N GLU A 45 -3.67 17.80 -6.16
CA GLU A 45 -4.09 18.99 -5.39
C GLU A 45 -5.33 18.74 -4.50
N ASP A 46 -6.19 17.82 -4.91
CA ASP A 46 -7.41 17.39 -4.23
C ASP A 46 -7.27 16.01 -3.60
N CYS A 47 -6.04 15.52 -3.38
CA CYS A 47 -5.80 14.21 -2.81
C CYS A 47 -6.54 14.05 -1.48
N ALA A 48 -7.41 13.04 -1.40
CA ALA A 48 -8.16 12.71 -0.21
C ALA A 48 -7.46 11.61 0.60
N GLN A 49 -7.53 11.74 1.92
CA GLN A 49 -7.01 10.76 2.86
C GLN A 49 -8.12 10.23 3.76
N TRP A 50 -7.95 8.99 4.20
CA TRP A 50 -8.77 8.34 5.20
C TRP A 50 -7.86 7.51 6.08
N ALA A 51 -7.88 7.71 7.40
CA ALA A 51 -7.03 6.95 8.32
C ALA A 51 -7.83 6.23 9.40
N SER A 52 -7.70 4.91 9.51
CA SER A 52 -8.55 4.10 10.39
C SER A 52 -8.54 4.55 11.86
N GLN A 53 -7.37 4.99 12.35
CA GLN A 53 -7.13 5.39 13.75
C GLN A 53 -6.89 6.89 13.94
N THR A 54 -6.79 7.68 12.87
CA THR A 54 -6.43 9.10 12.95
C THR A 54 -7.39 9.96 12.11
N PRO A 55 -8.68 10.10 12.52
CA PRO A 55 -9.72 10.71 11.69
C PRO A 55 -9.45 12.17 11.29
N VAL A 56 -8.54 12.87 11.98
CA VAL A 56 -8.14 14.23 11.63
C VAL A 56 -7.44 14.28 10.27
N LEU A 57 -6.75 13.20 9.86
CA LEU A 57 -6.13 13.11 8.53
C LEU A 57 -7.16 13.16 7.40
N ASP A 58 -8.43 12.84 7.66
CA ASP A 58 -9.49 12.93 6.64
C ASP A 58 -9.80 14.35 6.20
N THR A 59 -9.41 15.34 6.99
CA THR A 59 -9.59 16.75 6.66
C THR A 59 -8.39 17.31 5.90
N VAL A 60 -7.30 16.54 5.78
CA VAL A 60 -6.08 16.96 5.09
C VAL A 60 -6.22 16.65 3.60
N ILE A 61 -6.52 17.70 2.83
CA ILE A 61 -6.73 17.62 1.39
C ILE A 61 -5.56 18.26 0.65
N GLY A 62 -4.94 17.48 -0.24
CA GLY A 62 -3.87 17.95 -1.11
C GLY A 62 -2.50 18.14 -0.42
N PRO A 63 -1.46 18.46 -1.20
CA PRO A 63 -0.09 18.48 -0.73
C PRO A 63 0.18 19.59 0.28
N ASP A 64 -0.36 20.81 0.09
CA ASP A 64 -0.14 21.93 1.01
C ASP A 64 -0.59 21.61 2.44
N GLN A 65 -1.79 21.04 2.59
CA GLN A 65 -2.32 20.68 3.90
C GLN A 65 -1.56 19.49 4.49
N ALA A 66 -1.15 18.54 3.64
CA ALA A 66 -0.31 17.42 4.05
C ALA A 66 1.03 17.88 4.62
N VAL A 67 1.72 18.82 3.95
CA VAL A 67 2.96 19.44 4.44
C VAL A 67 2.74 20.06 5.81
N ALA A 68 1.69 20.87 5.97
CA ALA A 68 1.39 21.55 7.22
C ALA A 68 1.11 20.56 8.37
N ALA A 69 0.26 19.57 8.13
CA ALA A 69 -0.11 18.55 9.11
C ALA A 69 1.10 17.70 9.55
N MET A 70 1.89 17.21 8.60
CA MET A 70 3.08 16.41 8.89
C MET A 70 4.17 17.23 9.58
N THR A 71 4.34 18.51 9.20
CA THR A 71 5.28 19.40 9.89
C THR A 71 4.89 19.59 11.35
N ALA A 72 3.60 19.79 11.64
CA ALA A 72 3.10 19.90 13.00
C ALA A 72 3.32 18.60 13.81
N LEU A 73 2.96 17.44 13.24
CA LEU A 73 3.17 16.14 13.89
C LEU A 73 4.65 15.87 14.18
N ARG A 74 5.54 16.20 13.24
CA ARG A 74 6.99 16.01 13.39
C ARG A 74 7.61 16.95 14.42
N ALA A 75 7.02 18.12 14.65
CA ALA A 75 7.47 19.02 15.71
C ALA A 75 7.24 18.43 17.11
N GLU A 76 6.25 17.55 17.27
CA GLU A 76 5.99 16.82 18.51
C GLU A 76 6.86 15.56 18.62
N GLN A 77 6.96 14.79 17.54
CA GLN A 77 7.64 13.49 17.53
C GLN A 77 8.10 13.12 16.12
N VAL A 78 9.36 12.71 15.98
CA VAL A 78 9.87 12.16 14.71
C VAL A 78 9.76 10.65 14.74
N ASN A 79 8.86 10.10 13.92
CA ASN A 79 8.73 8.68 13.67
C ASN A 79 9.50 8.28 12.41
N LEU A 80 10.01 7.05 12.35
CA LEU A 80 10.72 6.52 11.19
C LEU A 80 9.87 5.48 10.48
N PHE A 81 9.44 5.79 9.26
CA PHE A 81 8.64 4.91 8.42
C PHE A 81 9.52 4.16 7.42
N THR A 82 9.28 2.86 7.26
CA THR A 82 10.02 2.00 6.31
C THR A 82 9.03 1.18 5.48
N PRO A 83 9.07 1.26 4.14
CA PRO A 83 8.19 0.45 3.29
C PRO A 83 8.62 -1.03 3.29
N ARG A 84 7.66 -1.94 3.07
CA ARG A 84 7.88 -3.39 3.10
C ARG A 84 7.38 -4.09 1.84
N VAL A 85 6.10 -4.49 1.82
CA VAL A 85 5.53 -5.40 0.83
C VAL A 85 4.59 -4.61 -0.07
N LEU A 86 4.88 -4.56 -1.37
CA LEU A 86 4.04 -3.91 -2.39
C LEU A 86 3.14 -4.94 -3.10
N ALA A 87 1.88 -4.59 -3.29
CA ALA A 87 0.97 -5.13 -4.29
C ALA A 87 0.68 -4.04 -5.34
N ASP A 88 1.27 -4.19 -6.52
CA ASP A 88 1.18 -3.23 -7.63
C ASP A 88 0.11 -3.63 -8.66
N GLY A 89 -0.96 -2.84 -8.74
CA GLY A 89 -2.01 -2.96 -9.77
C GLY A 89 -1.97 -1.83 -10.82
N GLY A 90 -0.83 -1.13 -10.97
CA GLY A 90 -0.70 0.01 -11.86
C GLY A 90 -1.24 1.30 -11.23
N ASP A 91 -2.42 1.74 -11.65
CA ASP A 91 -3.06 2.97 -11.12
C ASP A 91 -3.66 2.78 -9.72
N THR A 92 -3.66 1.57 -9.20
CA THR A 92 -3.99 1.29 -7.81
C THR A 92 -2.90 0.42 -7.21
N PHE A 93 -2.44 0.75 -6.00
CA PHE A 93 -1.42 -0.03 -5.32
C PHE A 93 -1.65 -0.02 -3.82
N ALA A 94 -1.19 -1.08 -3.16
CA ALA A 94 -1.20 -1.17 -1.70
C ALA A 94 0.16 -1.62 -1.20
N TYR A 95 0.59 -1.10 -0.05
CA TYR A 95 1.85 -1.54 0.52
C TYR A 95 1.85 -1.52 2.04
N LEU A 96 2.57 -2.48 2.61
CA LEU A 96 2.89 -2.50 4.03
C LEU A 96 4.03 -1.52 4.32
N TRP A 97 3.98 -0.93 5.50
CA TRP A 97 5.06 -0.14 6.06
C TRP A 97 5.17 -0.41 7.56
N ASP A 98 6.36 -0.22 8.12
CA ASP A 98 6.54 -0.16 9.56
C ASP A 98 6.81 1.28 10.00
N VAL A 99 6.34 1.64 11.19
CA VAL A 99 6.70 2.88 11.87
C VAL A 99 7.43 2.54 13.16
N ARG A 100 8.62 3.09 13.33
CA ARG A 100 9.38 3.03 14.58
C ARG A 100 9.23 4.36 15.32
N HIS A 101 8.71 4.27 16.54
CA HIS A 101 8.62 5.38 17.47
C HIS A 101 9.96 5.62 18.18
N PRO A 102 10.23 6.82 18.74
CA PRO A 102 11.45 7.14 19.47
C PRO A 102 11.72 6.28 20.70
N ASP A 103 10.67 5.72 21.31
CA ASP A 103 10.78 4.78 22.44
C ASP A 103 11.18 3.36 21.99
N GLY A 104 11.33 3.14 20.67
CA GLY A 104 11.68 1.87 20.07
C GLY A 104 10.50 0.97 19.73
N VAL A 105 9.27 1.36 20.08
CA VAL A 105 8.07 0.61 19.71
C VAL A 105 7.91 0.63 18.18
N VAL A 106 7.63 -0.54 17.61
CA VAL A 106 7.33 -0.69 16.18
C VAL A 106 5.88 -1.06 16.00
N ARG A 107 5.19 -0.34 15.10
CA ARG A 107 3.87 -0.72 14.58
C ARG A 107 3.96 -0.95 13.08
N THR A 108 3.00 -1.67 12.53
CA THR A 108 2.89 -1.89 11.09
C THR A 108 1.63 -1.23 10.57
N GLY A 109 1.65 -0.82 9.32
CA GLY A 109 0.50 -0.26 8.65
C GLY A 109 0.39 -0.72 7.21
N LEU A 110 -0.76 -0.43 6.64
CA LEU A 110 -1.10 -0.71 5.26
C LEU A 110 -1.71 0.55 4.67
N ASP A 111 -1.11 1.03 3.59
CA ASP A 111 -1.66 2.09 2.78
C ASP A 111 -2.20 1.49 1.48
N VAL A 112 -3.43 1.85 1.12
CA VAL A 112 -4.04 1.57 -0.17
C VAL A 112 -4.21 2.87 -0.92
N ASN A 113 -3.80 2.92 -2.18
CA ASN A 113 -3.69 4.15 -2.95
C ASN A 113 -4.33 4.01 -4.32
N VAL A 114 -4.94 5.09 -4.79
CA VAL A 114 -5.40 5.25 -6.18
C VAL A 114 -4.67 6.44 -6.80
N LEU A 115 -4.17 6.24 -8.00
CA LEU A 115 -3.52 7.24 -8.82
C LEU A 115 -4.52 7.89 -9.78
N ARG A 116 -4.30 9.17 -10.05
CA ARG A 116 -4.86 9.90 -11.18
C ARG A 116 -3.74 10.73 -11.80
N ASP A 117 -3.55 10.59 -13.10
CA ASP A 117 -2.48 11.25 -13.86
C ASP A 117 -1.08 11.03 -13.25
N GLY A 118 -0.84 9.85 -12.67
CA GLY A 118 0.45 9.44 -12.10
C GLY A 118 0.73 9.92 -10.67
N ALA A 119 -0.19 10.67 -10.05
CA ALA A 119 -0.12 11.14 -8.68
C ALA A 119 -1.26 10.55 -7.81
N ILE A 120 -1.05 10.44 -6.51
CA ILE A 120 -2.00 9.87 -5.55
C ILE A 120 -3.20 10.82 -5.41
N ALA A 121 -4.39 10.28 -5.67
CA ALA A 121 -5.66 10.98 -5.53
C ALA A 121 -6.44 10.53 -4.29
N GLU A 122 -6.30 9.27 -3.92
CA GLU A 122 -6.96 8.70 -2.74
C GLU A 122 -5.96 7.82 -1.98
N ASN A 123 -5.95 7.94 -0.66
CA ASN A 123 -5.17 7.08 0.24
C ASN A 123 -6.04 6.62 1.42
N TRP A 124 -6.01 5.32 1.72
CA TRP A 124 -6.57 4.74 2.93
C TRP A 124 -5.45 4.13 3.76
N THR A 125 -5.25 4.66 4.97
CA THR A 125 -4.23 4.23 5.90
C THR A 125 -4.82 3.41 7.03
N PHE A 126 -4.17 2.29 7.33
CA PHE A 126 -4.46 1.45 8.47
C PHE A 126 -3.21 1.20 9.30
N VAL A 127 -3.38 0.98 10.61
CA VAL A 127 -2.28 0.68 11.52
C VAL A 127 -2.67 -0.48 12.42
N ALA A 128 -1.76 -1.41 12.69
CA ALA A 128 -1.96 -2.55 13.56
C ALA A 128 -0.69 -2.84 14.39
N GLU A 129 -0.74 -3.87 15.22
CA GLU A 129 0.44 -4.42 15.87
C GLU A 129 1.42 -4.97 14.82
N HIS A 130 2.73 -4.79 15.07
CA HIS A 130 3.75 -5.30 14.17
C HIS A 130 3.84 -6.83 14.22
N ASP A 131 4.01 -7.45 13.05
CA ASP A 131 4.26 -8.87 12.90
C ASP A 131 5.73 -9.12 12.56
N ASP A 132 6.48 -9.66 13.52
CA ASP A 132 7.92 -9.92 13.44
C ASP A 132 8.31 -11.02 12.43
N ARG A 133 7.34 -11.77 11.87
CA ARG A 133 7.65 -12.80 10.88
C ARG A 133 8.20 -12.15 9.61
N PRO A 134 9.33 -12.66 9.05
CA PRO A 134 9.98 -12.08 7.88
C PRO A 134 9.04 -12.06 6.69
N ASP A 135 9.12 -11.02 5.87
CA ASP A 135 8.26 -10.91 4.68
C ASP A 135 8.48 -12.08 3.72
N PRO A 136 7.41 -12.67 3.16
CA PRO A 136 7.56 -13.67 2.12
C PRO A 136 8.28 -13.05 0.92
N ALA A 137 9.27 -13.76 0.39
CA ALA A 137 9.89 -13.39 -0.87
C ALA A 137 8.84 -13.26 -1.98
N ASP A 138 9.13 -12.44 -2.98
CA ASP A 138 8.34 -12.39 -4.21
C ASP A 138 8.11 -13.81 -4.74
N THR A 139 6.86 -14.13 -5.06
CA THR A 139 6.50 -15.44 -5.59
C THR A 139 6.61 -15.43 -7.11
N GLN A 140 6.45 -16.61 -7.73
CA GLN A 140 6.39 -16.68 -9.18
C GLN A 140 5.11 -16.01 -9.69
N PRO A 141 5.11 -15.51 -10.94
CA PRO A 141 3.92 -14.99 -11.58
C PRO A 141 2.73 -15.93 -11.38
N THR A 142 1.62 -15.37 -10.89
CA THR A 142 0.39 -16.10 -10.55
C THR A 142 -0.75 -15.59 -11.42
N ASP A 143 -1.71 -16.45 -11.74
CA ASP A 143 -2.89 -16.06 -12.51
C ASP A 143 -3.69 -14.95 -11.80
N ALA A 144 -3.98 -13.88 -12.53
CA ALA A 144 -4.65 -12.70 -11.99
C ALA A 144 -6.11 -12.99 -11.58
N GLY A 145 -6.80 -13.87 -12.31
CA GLY A 145 -8.16 -14.29 -11.99
C GLY A 145 -8.21 -15.07 -10.68
N LEU A 146 -7.28 -16.01 -10.51
CA LEU A 146 -7.14 -16.76 -9.27
C LEU A 146 -6.87 -15.85 -8.06
N LEU A 147 -6.00 -14.85 -8.20
CA LEU A 147 -5.72 -13.88 -7.13
C LEU A 147 -7.00 -13.11 -6.73
N ALA A 148 -7.74 -12.60 -7.72
CA ALA A 148 -8.99 -11.88 -7.49
C ALA A 148 -10.06 -12.78 -6.85
N ASP A 149 -10.19 -14.02 -7.29
CA ASP A 149 -11.15 -14.99 -6.78
C ASP A 149 -10.84 -15.36 -5.31
N LEU A 150 -9.57 -15.63 -4.99
CA LEU A 150 -9.14 -15.94 -3.62
C LEU A 150 -9.40 -14.77 -2.67
N ALA A 151 -9.07 -13.55 -3.08
CA ALA A 151 -9.32 -12.35 -2.27
C ALA A 151 -10.82 -12.12 -2.05
N THR A 152 -11.62 -12.24 -3.11
CA THR A 152 -13.07 -12.09 -3.03
C THR A 152 -13.72 -13.17 -2.16
N ALA A 153 -13.29 -14.42 -2.30
CA ALA A 153 -13.76 -15.52 -1.47
C ALA A 153 -13.45 -15.27 0.01
N SER A 154 -12.21 -14.86 0.32
CA SER A 154 -11.78 -14.57 1.69
C SER A 154 -12.60 -13.44 2.35
N VAL A 155 -12.97 -12.40 1.60
CA VAL A 155 -13.85 -11.32 2.09
C VAL A 155 -15.26 -11.84 2.36
N ARG A 156 -15.83 -12.62 1.43
CA ARG A 156 -17.19 -13.19 1.58
C ARG A 156 -17.31 -14.17 2.74
N GLU A 157 -16.29 -15.00 2.96
CA GLU A 157 -16.24 -15.95 4.09
C GLU A 157 -16.32 -15.25 5.46
N ARG A 158 -15.84 -14.00 5.54
CA ARG A 158 -15.92 -13.16 6.74
C ARG A 158 -17.20 -12.32 6.80
N GLY A 159 -18.15 -12.53 5.89
CA GLY A 159 -19.40 -11.77 5.81
C GLY A 159 -19.20 -10.31 5.39
N GLY A 160 -18.13 -10.03 4.66
CA GLY A 160 -17.81 -8.69 4.17
C GLY A 160 -18.15 -8.46 2.71
N GLU A 161 -18.07 -7.19 2.30
CA GLU A 161 -18.27 -6.74 0.92
C GLU A 161 -17.09 -5.91 0.45
N LEU A 162 -16.65 -6.10 -0.80
CA LEU A 162 -15.57 -5.32 -1.37
C LEU A 162 -15.98 -3.84 -1.52
N HIS A 163 -15.12 -2.94 -1.07
CA HIS A 163 -15.30 -1.49 -1.22
C HIS A 163 -14.86 -0.99 -2.60
N ARG A 164 -13.81 -1.63 -3.15
CA ARG A 164 -13.23 -1.37 -4.48
C ARG A 164 -12.84 -2.69 -5.13
N ALA A 165 -12.50 -2.63 -6.42
CA ALA A 165 -11.91 -3.77 -7.10
C ALA A 165 -10.60 -4.20 -6.39
N PRO A 166 -10.30 -5.51 -6.32
CA PRO A 166 -9.02 -5.99 -5.79
C PRO A 166 -7.83 -5.42 -6.58
N ILE A 167 -6.76 -5.09 -5.87
CA ILE A 167 -5.48 -4.67 -6.44
C ILE A 167 -4.67 -5.95 -6.68
N VAL A 168 -4.53 -6.35 -7.94
CA VAL A 168 -3.92 -7.63 -8.32
C VAL A 168 -2.52 -7.41 -8.88
N ASP A 169 -1.51 -7.90 -8.15
CA ASP A 169 -0.12 -7.96 -8.59
C ASP A 169 0.21 -9.39 -8.99
N ALA A 170 -0.15 -9.73 -10.23
CA ALA A 170 0.10 -11.04 -10.80
C ALA A 170 1.60 -11.36 -10.89
N ALA A 171 2.46 -10.35 -11.06
CA ALA A 171 3.90 -10.53 -11.20
C ALA A 171 4.56 -11.01 -9.90
N ARG A 172 4.07 -10.53 -8.75
CA ARG A 172 4.58 -10.89 -7.42
C ARG A 172 3.69 -11.89 -6.66
N GLY A 173 2.59 -12.33 -7.28
CA GLY A 173 1.59 -13.22 -6.68
C GLY A 173 0.92 -12.62 -5.43
N ARG A 174 0.59 -11.33 -5.49
CA ARG A 174 0.01 -10.58 -4.37
C ARG A 174 -1.34 -10.00 -4.76
N VAL A 175 -2.21 -9.85 -3.78
CA VAL A 175 -3.48 -9.16 -3.96
C VAL A 175 -3.84 -8.39 -2.70
N ALA A 176 -4.31 -7.16 -2.86
CA ALA A 176 -4.83 -6.36 -1.76
C ALA A 176 -6.29 -6.00 -1.99
N VAL A 177 -7.06 -5.87 -0.91
CA VAL A 177 -8.48 -5.54 -0.97
C VAL A 177 -8.84 -4.52 0.10
N LEU A 178 -9.64 -3.54 -0.29
CA LEU A 178 -10.45 -2.74 0.63
C LEU A 178 -11.84 -3.37 0.70
N TRP A 179 -12.34 -3.58 1.91
CA TRP A 179 -13.64 -4.22 2.12
C TRP A 179 -14.31 -3.69 3.38
N THR A 180 -15.60 -3.94 3.51
CA THR A 180 -16.40 -3.48 4.64
C THR A 180 -17.08 -4.66 5.33
N ALA A 181 -17.21 -4.57 6.65
CA ALA A 181 -18.03 -5.47 7.43
C ALA A 181 -18.61 -4.71 8.62
N GLN A 182 -19.91 -4.90 8.86
CA GLN A 182 -20.62 -4.31 10.01
C GLN A 182 -20.42 -2.78 10.12
N GLY A 183 -20.38 -2.07 8.98
CA GLY A 183 -20.19 -0.62 8.93
C GLY A 183 -18.76 -0.13 9.15
N SER A 184 -17.78 -1.04 9.29
CA SER A 184 -16.36 -0.71 9.44
C SER A 184 -15.58 -1.02 8.17
N GLY A 185 -14.61 -0.17 7.83
CA GLY A 185 -13.67 -0.38 6.73
C GLY A 185 -12.49 -1.26 7.15
N TRP A 186 -12.08 -2.14 6.25
CA TRP A 186 -11.02 -3.13 6.43
C TRP A 186 -10.11 -3.15 5.21
N ALA A 187 -8.87 -3.54 5.42
CA ALA A 187 -7.94 -3.82 4.34
C ALA A 187 -7.20 -5.12 4.58
N ASP A 188 -6.99 -5.90 3.52
CA ASP A 188 -6.08 -7.03 3.55
C ASP A 188 -5.03 -6.93 2.45
N LEU A 189 -3.85 -7.49 2.72
CA LEU A 189 -2.86 -7.83 1.73
C LEU A 189 -2.57 -9.33 1.85
N LEU A 190 -2.66 -10.04 0.72
CA LEU A 190 -2.49 -11.49 0.63
C LEU A 190 -1.30 -11.81 -0.28
N VAL A 191 -0.53 -12.82 0.11
CA VAL A 191 0.50 -13.45 -0.74
C VAL A 191 0.02 -14.84 -1.11
N VAL A 192 -0.06 -15.12 -2.40
CA VAL A 192 -0.48 -16.41 -2.93
C VAL A 192 0.74 -17.17 -3.46
N ARG A 193 0.83 -18.44 -3.10
CA ARG A 193 1.87 -19.36 -3.54
C ARG A 193 1.25 -20.72 -3.82
N ASP A 194 1.64 -21.33 -4.92
CA ASP A 194 1.15 -22.66 -5.34
C ASP A 194 -0.39 -22.73 -5.36
N GLY A 195 -1.02 -21.63 -5.79
CA GLY A 195 -2.47 -21.48 -5.91
C GLY A 195 -3.23 -21.35 -4.58
N ARG A 196 -2.54 -21.07 -3.47
CA ARG A 196 -3.14 -20.92 -2.13
C ARG A 196 -2.64 -19.67 -1.43
N VAL A 197 -3.47 -19.10 -0.57
CA VAL A 197 -3.06 -18.00 0.32
C VAL A 197 -2.01 -18.54 1.29
N SER A 198 -0.81 -17.99 1.22
CA SER A 198 0.34 -18.36 2.05
C SER A 198 0.55 -17.43 3.23
N ARG A 199 0.14 -16.16 3.07
CA ARG A 199 0.15 -15.14 4.13
C ARG A 199 -0.98 -14.14 3.89
N THR A 200 -1.52 -13.63 4.99
CA THR A 200 -2.46 -12.53 5.02
C THR A 200 -2.04 -11.56 6.11
N TRP A 201 -2.06 -10.28 5.80
CA TRP A 201 -2.14 -9.21 6.79
C TRP A 201 -3.53 -8.60 6.70
N SER A 202 -4.22 -8.51 7.83
CA SER A 202 -5.58 -8.00 7.92
C SER A 202 -5.64 -6.83 8.89
N PHE A 203 -6.19 -5.73 8.42
CA PHE A 203 -6.26 -4.47 9.16
C PHE A 203 -7.72 -4.05 9.29
N GLY A 204 -8.19 -3.97 10.53
CA GLY A 204 -9.52 -3.43 10.85
C GLY A 204 -9.45 -1.93 11.14
N GLY A 205 -10.42 -1.20 10.64
CA GLY A 205 -10.79 0.12 11.15
C GLY A 205 -12.02 0.06 12.02
N GLU A 206 -12.27 1.15 12.75
CA GLU A 206 -13.45 1.30 13.62
C GLU A 206 -14.60 2.09 12.96
N ARG A 207 -14.42 2.46 11.69
CA ARG A 207 -15.29 3.42 10.99
C ARG A 207 -15.44 3.09 9.52
N ALA A 208 -16.53 3.54 8.92
CA ALA A 208 -16.79 3.37 7.50
C ALA A 208 -15.80 4.16 6.63
N PHE A 209 -15.58 3.67 5.41
CA PHE A 209 -14.94 4.45 4.36
C PHE A 209 -15.79 5.67 3.99
N ARG A 210 -15.13 6.78 3.62
CA ARG A 210 -15.81 8.01 3.20
C ARG A 210 -16.04 8.08 1.70
N TYR A 211 -15.14 7.48 0.93
CA TYR A 211 -15.12 7.45 -0.52
C TYR A 211 -14.64 6.08 -0.97
#